data_AF-A0A3R5WNH2-F1
#
_entry.id   AF-A0A3R5WNH2-F1
#
_cell.length_a   1.000
_cell.length_b   1.000
_cell.length_c   1.000
_cell.angle_alpha   90.00
_cell.angle_beta   90.00
_cell.angle_gamma   90.00
#
_symmetry.space_group_name_H-M   'P 1'
#
loop_
_entity.id
_entity.type
_entity.pdbx_description
1 polymer ?
#
loop_
_entity_poly.entity_id
_entity_poly.type
_entity_poly.pdbx_seq_one_letter_code
_entity_poly.pdbx_strand_id
1 'polypeptide(L)'
;MRNKKMLIAGLITVVMGISIVGCGNDGKSTRETESTEQVTEMEMATEEESEAEDIGDTESDGSYADETDYSDDSEEPTEFTMPVYEDFTLASGLSENYADLDNRAFVYNGKKFTLGESTLKDLIDGGIPFEQNSLNNSGNNVNKNYETDRYTADINDYVTMQFMFGNFTDSEQKAEDCVLSYVRYSHLFVPNPDYDASMNAEISEMMLDGAKQVNFSFPTTITKDQLLEKCSENAEVDGKIVKYSVDSEVYMGSSGYTFEFDDTTGQLKEVRISWLP
;
A
#
# COMPACT_ATOMS: atom_id res chain seq x y z
N MET A 1 -45.13 -14.83 7.64
CA MET A 1 -45.78 -13.51 7.75
C MET A 1 -45.09 -12.59 6.76
N ARG A 2 -45.86 -12.01 5.83
CA ARG A 2 -45.39 -11.13 4.75
C ARG A 2 -45.23 -9.71 5.29
N ASN A 3 -44.02 -9.14 5.25
CA ASN A 3 -43.86 -7.69 5.38
C ASN A 3 -43.58 -7.08 4.01
N LYS A 4 -44.51 -6.20 3.63
CA LYS A 4 -44.57 -5.45 2.38
C LYS A 4 -44.01 -4.04 2.62
N LYS A 5 -43.19 -3.59 1.67
CA LYS A 5 -43.07 -2.23 1.09
C LYS A 5 -42.70 -1.06 2.02
N MET A 6 -41.61 -0.37 1.66
CA MET A 6 -41.68 1.05 1.25
C MET A 6 -40.68 1.28 0.10
N LEU A 7 -41.22 1.61 -1.07
CA LEU A 7 -40.50 2.12 -2.25
C LEU A 7 -40.81 3.60 -2.28
N ILE A 8 -39.81 4.47 -2.14
CA ILE A 8 -39.94 5.91 -2.35
C ILE A 8 -39.28 6.22 -3.70
N ALA A 9 -40.13 6.48 -4.70
CA ALA A 9 -39.71 6.97 -6.00
C ALA A 9 -39.68 8.51 -5.94
N GLY A 10 -38.49 9.09 -6.08
CA GLY A 10 -38.30 10.53 -6.23
C GLY A 10 -38.04 10.88 -7.69
N LEU A 11 -39.06 11.37 -8.39
CA LEU A 11 -38.95 11.99 -9.72
C LEU A 11 -38.36 13.40 -9.55
N ILE A 12 -37.16 13.65 -10.09
CA ILE A 12 -36.63 15.01 -10.27
C ILE A 12 -36.80 15.41 -11.73
N THR A 13 -37.82 16.24 -11.96
CA THR A 13 -38.03 17.01 -13.19
C THR A 13 -37.19 18.28 -13.10
N VAL A 14 -36.23 18.48 -14.01
CA VAL A 14 -35.62 19.80 -14.25
C VAL A 14 -36.03 20.28 -15.63
N VAL A 15 -36.94 21.25 -15.64
CA VAL A 15 -37.22 22.12 -16.78
C VAL A 15 -37.01 23.54 -16.29
N MET A 16 -36.09 24.26 -16.93
CA MET A 16 -36.10 25.72 -17.17
C MET A 16 -34.78 26.02 -17.91
N GLY A 17 -34.75 26.67 -19.07
CA GLY A 17 -35.65 27.70 -19.56
C GLY A 17 -34.87 29.01 -19.63
N ILE A 18 -34.47 29.38 -20.85
CA ILE A 18 -33.60 30.48 -21.25
C ILE A 18 -34.11 31.85 -20.77
N SER A 19 -33.21 32.78 -20.45
CA SER A 19 -33.45 34.22 -20.63
C SER A 19 -32.16 34.96 -20.98
N ILE A 20 -32.30 35.87 -21.95
CA ILE A 20 -31.28 36.61 -22.69
C ILE A 20 -31.35 38.07 -22.21
N VAL A 21 -30.22 38.70 -21.86
CA VAL A 21 -29.92 40.15 -21.99
C VAL A 21 -28.38 40.25 -21.95
N GLY A 22 -27.62 40.86 -22.86
CA GLY A 22 -27.92 41.84 -23.90
C GLY A 22 -27.32 43.21 -23.56
N CYS A 23 -26.01 43.40 -23.71
CA CYS A 23 -25.38 44.71 -23.95
C CYS A 23 -24.16 44.52 -24.84
N GLY A 24 -24.27 44.93 -26.11
CA GLY A 24 -23.18 44.93 -27.06
C GLY A 24 -22.37 46.23 -27.02
N ASN A 25 -21.15 46.16 -27.58
CA ASN A 25 -20.71 47.13 -28.57
C ASN A 25 -19.63 46.53 -29.50
N ASP A 26 -20.02 46.39 -30.77
CA ASP A 26 -19.30 46.44 -32.05
C ASP A 26 -17.88 45.86 -32.24
N GLY A 27 -17.77 44.93 -33.21
CA GLY A 27 -16.47 44.56 -33.80
C GLY A 27 -16.39 43.32 -34.69
N LYS A 28 -17.27 43.19 -35.70
CA LYS A 28 -17.07 42.50 -37.00
C LYS A 28 -15.97 41.40 -37.13
N SER A 29 -16.37 40.13 -37.31
CA SER A 29 -16.11 39.36 -38.55
C SER A 29 -16.65 37.92 -38.47
N THR A 30 -17.45 37.57 -39.47
CA THR A 30 -18.07 36.29 -39.80
C THR A 30 -17.05 35.20 -40.14
N ARG A 31 -17.19 33.96 -39.65
CA ARG A 31 -17.42 32.75 -40.46
C ARG A 31 -17.54 31.48 -39.62
N GLU A 32 -18.53 30.68 -40.01
CA GLU A 32 -18.82 29.32 -39.58
C GLU A 32 -17.68 28.36 -39.86
N THR A 33 -17.58 27.29 -39.07
CA THR A 33 -16.63 26.19 -39.25
C THR A 33 -17.42 24.90 -39.31
N GLU A 34 -17.47 24.29 -40.49
CA GLU A 34 -17.68 22.84 -40.65
C GLU A 34 -16.86 22.32 -41.83
N SER A 35 -16.28 21.14 -41.59
CA SER A 35 -15.68 20.16 -42.51
C SER A 35 -14.36 20.52 -43.19
N THR A 36 -13.31 19.70 -42.96
CA THR A 36 -12.63 18.90 -44.00
C THR A 36 -11.70 17.87 -43.33
N GLU A 37 -11.74 16.63 -43.85
CA GLU A 37 -10.88 15.47 -43.57
C GLU A 37 -9.38 15.73 -43.82
N GLN A 38 -8.49 15.08 -43.05
CA GLN A 38 -7.13 14.76 -43.51
C GLN A 38 -6.70 13.38 -43.01
N VAL A 39 -6.46 12.49 -43.98
CA VAL A 39 -5.68 11.25 -43.88
C VAL A 39 -4.22 11.60 -44.18
N THR A 40 -3.27 11.02 -43.45
CA THR A 40 -1.85 11.08 -43.79
C THR A 40 -1.22 9.72 -43.54
N GLU A 41 -0.90 9.02 -44.63
CA GLU A 41 0.08 7.93 -44.66
C GLU A 41 1.49 8.54 -44.68
N MET A 42 2.44 7.95 -43.94
CA MET A 42 3.82 7.86 -44.42
C MET A 42 4.55 6.63 -43.86
N GLU A 43 5.39 6.09 -44.75
CA GLU A 43 6.06 4.80 -44.83
C GLU A 43 6.97 4.39 -43.66
N MET A 44 7.04 3.07 -43.45
CA MET A 44 8.13 2.38 -42.76
C MET A 44 9.32 2.23 -43.71
N ALA A 45 10.54 2.49 -43.21
CA ALA A 45 11.78 2.04 -43.82
C ALA A 45 12.40 0.94 -42.96
N THR A 46 12.69 -0.19 -43.60
CA THR A 46 13.36 -1.37 -43.08
C THR A 46 14.81 -1.34 -43.56
N GLU A 47 15.79 -1.61 -42.69
CA GLU A 47 17.15 -2.00 -43.08
C GLU A 47 17.62 -3.16 -42.18
N GLU A 48 18.01 -4.27 -42.82
CA GLU A 48 18.83 -5.36 -42.27
C GLU A 48 20.15 -5.43 -43.05
N GLU A 49 21.25 -5.77 -42.35
CA GLU A 49 22.37 -6.71 -42.66
C GLU A 49 23.70 -6.25 -41.98
N SER A 50 24.32 -7.08 -41.11
CA SER A 50 25.49 -7.99 -41.32
C SER A 50 26.82 -7.24 -41.59
N GLU A 51 28.03 -7.53 -41.07
CA GLU A 51 28.89 -8.71 -40.83
C GLU A 51 29.99 -8.32 -39.79
N ALA A 52 30.42 -9.16 -38.83
CA ALA A 52 31.55 -10.14 -38.81
C ALA A 52 32.96 -9.63 -38.36
N GLU A 53 33.52 -10.37 -37.38
CA GLU A 53 34.93 -10.70 -37.05
C GLU A 53 35.99 -9.60 -36.77
N ASP A 54 36.62 -9.64 -35.57
CA ASP A 54 38.09 -9.59 -35.43
C ASP A 54 38.59 -10.25 -34.13
N ILE A 55 39.69 -10.98 -34.27
CA ILE A 55 40.37 -11.87 -33.31
C ILE A 55 41.54 -11.12 -32.67
N GLY A 56 41.70 -11.22 -31.35
CA GLY A 56 42.84 -10.63 -30.63
C GLY A 56 43.27 -11.46 -29.44
N ASP A 57 44.11 -12.44 -29.72
CA ASP A 57 44.82 -13.33 -28.79
C ASP A 57 45.92 -12.56 -28.03
N THR A 58 46.02 -12.70 -26.70
CA THR A 58 47.22 -12.36 -25.92
C THR A 58 47.27 -13.24 -24.66
N GLU A 59 47.98 -14.34 -24.82
CA GLU A 59 48.64 -15.12 -23.77
C GLU A 59 49.51 -14.23 -22.87
N SER A 60 49.35 -14.34 -21.54
CA SER A 60 50.39 -13.99 -20.57
C SER A 60 50.42 -14.99 -19.42
N ASP A 61 51.38 -15.90 -19.54
CA ASP A 61 52.10 -16.58 -18.46
C ASP A 61 52.50 -15.60 -17.34
N GLY A 62 52.36 -16.04 -16.10
CA GLY A 62 52.72 -15.27 -14.91
C GLY A 62 52.38 -15.99 -13.61
N SER A 63 53.11 -17.06 -13.31
CA SER A 63 53.09 -17.77 -12.03
C SER A 63 53.28 -16.84 -10.83
N TYR A 64 52.32 -16.84 -9.90
CA TYR A 64 52.55 -16.48 -8.49
C TYR A 64 51.86 -17.52 -7.62
N ALA A 65 52.67 -18.37 -6.99
CA ALA A 65 52.26 -19.15 -5.85
C ALA A 65 52.14 -18.19 -4.67
N ASP A 66 50.91 -17.93 -4.24
CA ASP A 66 50.61 -17.34 -2.94
C ASP A 66 49.99 -18.45 -2.10
N GLU A 67 50.74 -18.92 -1.11
CA GLU A 67 50.21 -19.80 -0.07
C GLU A 67 49.33 -18.96 0.85
N THR A 68 48.08 -18.78 0.45
CA THR A 68 47.03 -18.36 1.37
C THR A 68 46.64 -19.57 2.20
N ASP A 69 47.19 -19.62 3.41
CA ASP A 69 46.69 -20.38 4.56
C ASP A 69 45.24 -19.93 4.84
N TYR A 70 44.30 -20.51 4.10
CA TYR A 70 42.90 -20.48 4.44
C TYR A 70 42.74 -21.43 5.62
N SER A 71 42.83 -20.88 6.83
CA SER A 71 42.17 -21.47 7.97
C SER A 71 40.70 -21.62 7.59
N ASP A 72 40.33 -22.86 7.22
CA ASP A 72 38.97 -23.36 7.09
C ASP A 72 38.34 -23.28 8.47
N ASP A 73 37.95 -22.06 8.87
CA ASP A 73 37.00 -21.84 9.93
C ASP A 73 35.65 -22.27 9.35
N SER A 74 35.46 -23.58 9.37
CA SER A 74 34.20 -24.22 9.03
C SER A 74 33.21 -23.80 10.13
N GLU A 75 32.70 -22.58 10.01
CA GLU A 75 31.52 -22.15 10.73
C GLU A 75 30.42 -23.16 10.34
N GLU A 76 30.04 -23.99 11.32
CA GLU A 76 28.89 -24.89 11.20
C GLU A 76 27.74 -24.11 10.55
N PRO A 77 27.11 -24.62 9.48
CA PRO A 77 26.05 -23.88 8.80
C PRO A 77 24.96 -23.56 9.82
N THR A 78 24.83 -22.28 10.18
CA THR A 78 23.75 -21.83 11.05
C THR A 78 22.45 -22.08 10.31
N GLU A 79 21.65 -23.01 10.82
CA GLU A 79 20.36 -23.35 10.24
C GLU A 79 19.48 -22.09 10.18
N PHE A 80 19.01 -21.75 8.99
CA PHE A 80 18.12 -20.60 8.78
C PHE A 80 16.82 -20.82 9.56
N THR A 81 16.43 -19.83 10.37
CA THR A 81 15.20 -19.86 11.16
C THR A 81 14.39 -18.60 10.95
N MET A 82 13.06 -18.77 10.92
CA MET A 82 12.12 -17.67 10.78
C MET A 82 11.92 -16.96 12.12
N PRO A 83 11.83 -15.62 12.16
CA PRO A 83 11.54 -14.91 13.38
C PRO A 83 10.09 -15.18 13.80
N VAL A 84 9.92 -15.55 15.07
CA VAL A 84 8.60 -15.72 15.68
C VAL A 84 8.48 -14.73 16.82
N TYR A 85 7.41 -13.94 16.83
CA TYR A 85 7.08 -13.11 17.98
C TYR A 85 6.40 -13.95 19.06
N GLU A 86 7.20 -14.65 19.87
CA GLU A 86 6.75 -15.59 20.91
C GLU A 86 5.86 -14.92 21.98
N ASP A 87 6.10 -13.63 22.27
CA ASP A 87 5.35 -12.85 23.24
C ASP A 87 4.06 -12.21 22.64
N PHE A 88 3.62 -12.69 21.47
CA PHE A 88 2.40 -12.18 20.86
C PHE A 88 1.20 -12.34 21.80
N THR A 89 0.60 -11.20 22.13
CA THR A 89 -0.65 -11.12 22.85
C THR A 89 -1.56 -10.17 22.10
N LEU A 90 -2.83 -10.57 21.92
CA LEU A 90 -3.80 -9.73 21.25
C LEU A 90 -3.98 -8.43 22.05
N ALA A 91 -3.61 -7.31 21.45
CA ALA A 91 -3.70 -6.00 22.10
C ALA A 91 -5.18 -5.65 22.40
N SER A 92 -5.40 -4.99 23.53
CA SER A 92 -6.76 -4.66 23.97
C SER A 92 -7.51 -3.83 22.94
N GLY A 93 -8.73 -4.26 22.61
CA GLY A 93 -9.60 -3.58 21.65
C GLY A 93 -9.37 -3.96 20.18
N LEU A 94 -8.42 -4.85 19.87
CA LEU A 94 -8.32 -5.50 18.57
C LEU A 94 -9.21 -6.75 18.50
N SER A 95 -9.54 -7.17 17.28
CA SER A 95 -10.43 -8.30 17.02
C SER A 95 -9.68 -9.62 17.18
N GLU A 96 -10.38 -10.67 17.61
CA GLU A 96 -9.84 -12.04 17.54
C GLU A 96 -9.77 -12.55 16.08
N ASN A 97 -10.54 -11.95 15.17
CA ASN A 97 -10.44 -12.24 13.75
C ASN A 97 -9.30 -11.45 13.11
N TYR A 98 -8.38 -12.16 12.44
CA TYR A 98 -7.21 -11.57 11.80
C TYR A 98 -7.59 -10.62 10.65
N ALA A 99 -8.72 -10.85 9.98
CA ALA A 99 -9.27 -9.98 8.94
C ALA A 99 -10.70 -9.54 9.29
N ASP A 100 -10.85 -8.78 10.38
CA ASP A 100 -12.14 -8.18 10.76
C ASP A 100 -12.45 -6.98 9.86
N LEU A 101 -13.37 -7.16 8.91
CA LEU A 101 -13.76 -6.14 7.93
C LEU A 101 -14.63 -5.03 8.55
N ASP A 102 -15.26 -5.27 9.70
CA ASP A 102 -16.08 -4.28 10.39
C ASP A 102 -15.25 -3.43 11.35
N ASN A 103 -14.23 -4.02 11.98
CA ASN A 103 -13.37 -3.36 12.98
C ASN A 103 -11.89 -3.32 12.54
N ARG A 104 -11.64 -2.70 11.39
CA ARG A 104 -10.29 -2.48 10.84
C ARG A 104 -9.49 -1.53 11.73
N ALA A 105 -8.54 -2.06 12.48
CA ALA A 105 -7.78 -1.28 13.46
C ALA A 105 -6.35 -1.80 13.66
N PHE A 106 -5.51 -0.93 14.23
CA PHE A 106 -4.19 -1.27 14.72
C PHE A 106 -3.90 -0.53 16.03
N VAL A 107 -2.89 -0.97 16.76
CA VAL A 107 -2.38 -0.30 17.96
C VAL A 107 -0.95 0.11 17.70
N TYR A 108 -0.60 1.35 18.05
CA TYR A 108 0.79 1.82 18.11
C TYR A 108 1.12 2.27 19.52
N ASN A 109 2.16 1.70 20.13
CA ASN A 109 2.61 2.01 21.49
C ASN A 109 1.45 2.06 22.51
N GLY A 110 0.51 1.12 22.40
CA GLY A 110 -0.65 1.00 23.29
C GLY A 110 -1.85 1.89 22.95
N LYS A 111 -1.77 2.78 21.97
CA LYS A 111 -2.91 3.58 21.48
C LYS A 111 -3.54 2.93 20.25
N LYS A 112 -4.84 2.66 20.32
CA LYS A 112 -5.63 2.10 19.22
C LYS A 112 -6.04 3.18 18.21
N PHE A 113 -5.97 2.84 16.93
CA PHE A 113 -6.50 3.60 15.81
C PHE A 113 -7.40 2.71 14.95
N THR A 114 -8.52 3.25 14.51
CA THR A 114 -9.53 2.55 13.73
C THR A 114 -9.69 3.25 12.38
N LEU A 115 -9.65 2.48 11.28
CA LEU A 115 -9.92 3.02 9.95
C LEU A 115 -11.40 3.40 9.85
N GLY A 116 -11.68 4.53 9.21
CA GLY A 116 -13.02 5.15 9.13
C GLY A 116 -13.39 6.01 10.35
N GLU A 117 -12.59 5.98 11.43
CA GLU A 117 -12.88 6.75 12.66
C GLU A 117 -11.73 7.69 13.06
N SER A 118 -10.50 7.17 13.16
CA SER A 118 -9.35 7.95 13.58
C SER A 118 -8.94 8.95 12.51
N THR A 119 -8.50 10.14 12.91
CA THR A 119 -8.07 11.20 11.99
C THR A 119 -6.54 11.29 11.90
N LEU A 120 -6.02 12.03 10.90
CA LEU A 120 -4.58 12.34 10.85
C LEU A 120 -4.13 13.04 12.15
N LYS A 121 -4.95 13.95 12.67
CA LYS A 121 -4.72 14.59 13.96
C LYS A 121 -4.60 13.57 15.10
N ASP A 122 -5.47 12.57 15.16
CA ASP A 122 -5.40 11.55 16.21
C ASP A 122 -4.10 10.75 16.16
N LEU A 123 -3.61 10.43 14.95
CA LEU A 123 -2.36 9.71 14.73
C LEU A 123 -1.15 10.56 15.13
N ILE A 124 -1.13 11.85 14.77
CA ILE A 124 -0.10 12.81 15.21
C ILE A 124 -0.09 12.92 16.74
N ASP A 125 -1.25 13.20 17.34
CA ASP A 125 -1.42 13.31 18.79
C ASP A 125 -1.18 11.95 19.50
N GLY A 126 -1.19 10.86 18.73
CA GLY A 126 -0.87 9.51 19.18
C GLY A 126 0.60 9.15 19.13
N GLY A 127 1.45 10.06 18.64
CA GLY A 127 2.90 9.89 18.61
C GLY A 127 3.40 9.03 17.45
N ILE A 128 2.60 8.82 16.40
CA ILE A 128 3.08 8.14 15.18
C ILE A 128 4.27 8.97 14.61
N PRO A 129 5.43 8.34 14.35
CA PRO A 129 6.65 9.03 13.96
C PRO A 129 6.64 9.38 12.46
N PHE A 130 5.73 10.26 12.06
CA PHE A 130 5.65 10.72 10.69
C PHE A 130 6.94 11.43 10.25
N GLU A 131 7.38 11.16 9.03
CA GLU A 131 8.43 11.95 8.39
C GLU A 131 8.04 13.42 8.35
N GLN A 132 8.99 14.31 8.62
CA GLN A 132 8.73 15.75 8.68
C GLN A 132 8.12 16.30 7.38
N ASN A 133 8.55 15.77 6.23
CA ASN A 133 8.04 16.18 4.92
C ASN A 133 6.58 15.74 4.69
N SER A 134 6.17 14.60 5.26
CA SER A 134 4.79 14.11 5.18
C SER A 134 3.83 15.10 5.85
N LEU A 135 4.23 15.68 6.99
CA LEU A 135 3.37 16.58 7.76
C LEU A 135 3.17 17.97 7.15
N ASN A 136 3.96 18.36 6.14
CA ASN A 136 3.83 19.67 5.48
C ASN A 136 2.44 19.88 4.85
N ASN A 137 1.76 18.79 4.50
CA ASN A 137 0.45 18.81 3.85
C ASN A 137 -0.74 18.65 4.81
N SER A 138 -0.50 18.51 6.12
CA SER A 138 -1.56 18.28 7.12
C SER A 138 -2.62 19.41 7.16
N GLY A 139 -2.23 20.65 6.87
CA GLY A 139 -3.13 21.80 6.80
C GLY A 139 -3.78 22.04 5.43
N ASN A 140 -3.52 21.17 4.44
CA ASN A 140 -4.12 21.30 3.11
C ASN A 140 -5.59 20.91 3.13
N ASN A 141 -6.33 21.45 2.17
CA ASN A 141 -7.71 21.08 1.95
C ASN A 141 -7.81 19.77 1.18
N VAL A 142 -8.74 18.91 1.59
CA VAL A 142 -9.10 17.67 0.90
C VAL A 142 -10.53 17.84 0.39
N ASN A 143 -10.69 17.70 -0.92
CA ASN A 143 -11.99 17.77 -1.57
C ASN A 143 -12.89 16.62 -1.11
N LYS A 144 -14.20 16.84 -1.15
CA LYS A 144 -15.19 15.78 -0.93
C LYS A 144 -14.92 14.58 -1.85
N ASN A 145 -14.97 13.38 -1.29
CA ASN A 145 -14.74 12.08 -1.96
C ASN A 145 -13.30 11.88 -2.48
N TYR A 146 -12.33 12.63 -1.95
CA TYR A 146 -10.92 12.43 -2.24
C TYR A 146 -10.18 11.94 -1.01
N GLU A 147 -9.09 11.23 -1.27
CA GLU A 147 -8.09 10.88 -0.28
C GLU A 147 -6.89 11.82 -0.40
N THR A 148 -6.13 11.94 0.67
CA THR A 148 -4.83 12.60 0.67
C THR A 148 -3.79 11.78 -0.11
N ASP A 149 -2.65 12.43 -0.41
CA ASP A 149 -1.42 11.70 -0.67
C ASP A 149 -0.99 10.87 0.57
N ARG A 150 0.02 10.02 0.39
CA ARG A 150 0.55 9.17 1.47
C ARG A 150 1.34 10.00 2.49
N TYR A 151 1.05 9.74 3.75
CA TYR A 151 1.88 10.13 4.88
C TYR A 151 2.74 8.93 5.29
N THR A 152 4.06 9.07 5.31
CA THR A 152 4.99 8.01 5.72
C THR A 152 5.43 8.22 7.16
N ALA A 153 5.54 7.12 7.91
CA ALA A 153 6.11 7.06 9.24
C ALA A 153 7.16 5.95 9.32
N ASP A 154 8.31 6.28 9.89
CA ASP A 154 9.43 5.37 10.10
C ASP A 154 9.33 4.79 11.51
N ILE A 155 8.94 3.51 11.60
CA ILE A 155 8.81 2.83 12.91
C ILE A 155 10.20 2.46 13.43
N ASN A 156 11.03 1.95 12.52
CA ASN A 156 12.47 1.77 12.66
C ASN A 156 13.08 1.67 11.24
N ASP A 157 14.39 1.40 11.13
CA ASP A 157 15.07 1.45 9.83
C ASP A 157 14.51 0.45 8.79
N TYR A 158 13.90 -0.68 9.21
CA TYR A 158 13.36 -1.71 8.32
C TYR A 158 11.84 -1.82 8.32
N VAL A 159 11.15 -1.06 9.17
CA VAL A 159 9.70 -1.11 9.29
C VAL A 159 9.13 0.27 9.03
N THR A 160 8.34 0.36 7.97
CA THR A 160 7.67 1.60 7.57
C THR A 160 6.16 1.43 7.59
N MET A 161 5.48 2.50 7.96
CA MET A 161 4.04 2.62 7.81
C MET A 161 3.67 3.76 6.88
N GLN A 162 2.61 3.57 6.09
CA GLN A 162 2.05 4.61 5.25
C GLN A 162 0.55 4.73 5.46
N PHE A 163 0.06 5.95 5.41
CA PHE A 163 -1.32 6.29 5.72
C PHE A 163 -1.92 7.17 4.63
N MET A 164 -3.21 6.99 4.36
CA MET A 164 -4.02 7.98 3.63
C MET A 164 -5.27 8.30 4.44
N PHE A 165 -5.80 9.51 4.22
CA PHE A 165 -6.97 10.01 4.90
C PHE A 165 -8.00 10.46 3.87
N GLY A 166 -9.25 10.03 4.03
CA GLY A 166 -10.34 10.31 3.13
C GLY A 166 -11.29 11.37 3.68
N ASN A 167 -11.70 12.30 2.82
CA ASN A 167 -12.83 13.17 3.11
C ASN A 167 -14.11 12.56 2.51
N PHE A 168 -14.87 11.85 3.35
CA PHE A 168 -16.14 11.23 2.96
C PHE A 168 -17.37 12.08 3.35
N THR A 169 -17.17 13.36 3.64
CA THR A 169 -18.24 14.29 4.02
C THR A 169 -18.69 15.16 2.86
N ASP A 170 -19.79 15.91 3.06
CA ASP A 170 -20.35 16.78 2.04
C ASP A 170 -19.61 18.12 1.85
N SER A 171 -18.63 18.42 2.71
CA SER A 171 -17.88 19.68 2.70
C SER A 171 -16.37 19.44 2.56
N GLU A 172 -15.65 20.46 2.12
CA GLU A 172 -14.20 20.49 2.20
C GLU A 172 -13.73 20.32 3.66
N GLN A 173 -12.64 19.59 3.87
CA GLN A 173 -12.02 19.38 5.18
C GLN A 173 -10.52 19.65 5.10
N LYS A 174 -9.91 19.92 6.25
CA LYS A 174 -8.46 19.87 6.38
C LYS A 174 -8.00 18.42 6.43
N ALA A 175 -6.81 18.13 5.89
CA ALA A 175 -6.25 16.79 5.92
C ALA A 175 -6.09 16.26 7.35
N GLU A 176 -5.77 17.14 8.31
CA GLU A 176 -5.70 16.79 9.75
C GLU A 176 -7.03 16.25 10.32
N ASP A 177 -8.18 16.68 9.77
CA ASP A 177 -9.52 16.29 10.21
C ASP A 177 -10.09 15.09 9.42
N CYS A 178 -9.44 14.71 8.31
CA CYS A 178 -9.91 13.60 7.47
C CYS A 178 -9.72 12.26 8.18
N VAL A 179 -10.66 11.34 7.96
CA VAL A 179 -10.61 10.01 8.60
C VAL A 179 -9.63 9.10 7.88
N LEU A 180 -8.97 8.23 8.64
CA LEU A 180 -8.02 7.25 8.18
C LEU A 180 -8.71 6.26 7.24
N SER A 181 -8.35 6.29 5.97
CA SER A 181 -8.91 5.41 4.95
C SER A 181 -7.97 4.29 4.52
N TYR A 182 -6.68 4.44 4.81
CA TYR A 182 -5.68 3.46 4.39
C TYR A 182 -4.53 3.36 5.39
N VAL A 183 -4.09 2.14 5.65
CA VAL A 183 -2.88 1.81 6.39
C VAL A 183 -2.09 0.79 5.58
N ARG A 184 -0.80 1.02 5.42
CA ARG A 184 0.18 0.04 4.95
C ARG A 184 1.23 -0.13 6.01
N TYR A 185 1.52 -1.35 6.38
CA TYR A 185 2.67 -1.72 7.21
C TYR A 185 3.56 -2.63 6.37
N SER A 186 4.84 -2.30 6.25
CA SER A 186 5.77 -3.06 5.42
C SER A 186 7.13 -3.21 6.06
N HIS A 187 7.67 -4.42 5.91
CA HIS A 187 9.07 -4.71 6.15
C HIS A 187 9.86 -4.42 4.88
N LEU A 188 10.95 -3.65 4.99
CA LEU A 188 11.87 -3.38 3.89
C LEU A 188 12.55 -4.67 3.43
N PHE A 189 12.97 -5.47 4.40
CA PHE A 189 13.54 -6.80 4.22
C PHE A 189 12.81 -7.81 5.12
N VAL A 190 12.76 -9.05 4.69
CA VAL A 190 12.39 -10.19 5.53
C VAL A 190 13.55 -11.20 5.52
N PRO A 191 13.71 -12.03 6.56
CA PRO A 191 14.77 -13.04 6.58
C PRO A 191 14.65 -13.97 5.39
N ASN A 192 15.79 -14.35 4.83
CA ASN A 192 15.87 -15.18 3.64
C ASN A 192 17.07 -16.14 3.73
N PRO A 193 16.92 -17.41 3.33
CA PRO A 193 18.02 -18.38 3.36
C PRO A 193 19.23 -17.99 2.49
N ASP A 194 19.04 -17.10 1.51
CA ASP A 194 20.12 -16.60 0.65
C ASP A 194 20.96 -15.49 1.29
N TYR A 195 20.54 -14.94 2.44
CA TYR A 195 21.29 -13.95 3.20
C TYR A 195 22.23 -14.61 4.20
N ASP A 196 23.34 -13.94 4.51
CA ASP A 196 24.22 -14.38 5.59
C ASP A 196 23.52 -14.32 6.96
N ALA A 197 24.05 -15.08 7.92
CA ALA A 197 23.47 -15.22 9.24
C ALA A 197 23.36 -13.87 9.99
N SER A 198 24.34 -12.97 9.79
CA SER A 198 24.37 -11.68 10.48
C SER A 198 23.30 -10.73 9.95
N MET A 199 23.11 -10.69 8.64
CA MET A 199 22.03 -9.93 7.99
C MET A 199 20.66 -10.46 8.40
N ASN A 200 20.47 -11.79 8.41
CA ASN A 200 19.21 -12.39 8.87
C ASN A 200 18.92 -12.09 10.35
N ALA A 201 19.95 -12.07 11.20
CA ALA A 201 19.81 -11.71 12.61
C ALA A 201 19.38 -10.24 12.78
N GLU A 202 20.01 -9.32 12.05
CA GLU A 202 19.64 -7.90 12.05
C GLU A 202 18.20 -7.68 11.57
N ILE A 203 17.82 -8.29 10.44
CA ILE A 203 16.45 -8.18 9.91
C ILE A 203 15.44 -8.71 10.92
N SER A 204 15.72 -9.86 11.53
CA SER A 204 14.84 -10.48 12.53
C SER A 204 14.68 -9.58 13.76
N GLU A 205 15.76 -8.96 14.24
CA GLU A 205 15.72 -8.02 15.36
C GLU A 205 14.83 -6.82 15.03
N MET A 206 14.99 -6.22 13.85
CA MET A 206 14.21 -5.05 13.44
C MET A 206 12.73 -5.36 13.21
N MET A 207 12.41 -6.53 12.69
CA MET A 207 11.02 -7.01 12.57
C MET A 207 10.38 -7.20 13.95
N LEU A 208 11.09 -7.83 14.89
CA LEU A 208 10.61 -8.06 16.25
C LEU A 208 10.48 -6.75 17.04
N ASP A 209 11.38 -5.79 16.84
CA ASP A 209 11.24 -4.45 17.42
C ASP A 209 9.99 -3.74 16.89
N GLY A 210 9.77 -3.77 15.57
CA GLY A 210 8.56 -3.22 14.97
C GLY A 210 7.27 -3.88 15.49
N ALA A 211 7.30 -5.20 15.72
CA ALA A 211 6.17 -5.96 16.28
C ALA A 211 5.82 -5.58 17.74
N LYS A 212 6.79 -5.06 18.50
CA LYS A 212 6.54 -4.52 19.86
C LYS A 212 5.83 -3.17 19.81
N GLN A 213 6.13 -2.37 18.79
CA GLN A 213 5.58 -1.02 18.65
C GLN A 213 4.21 -1.02 17.97
N VAL A 214 4.01 -1.85 16.94
CA VAL A 214 2.80 -1.92 16.11
C VAL A 214 2.13 -3.28 16.28
N ASN A 215 0.87 -3.29 16.73
CA ASN A 215 0.09 -4.50 16.89
C ASN A 215 -1.17 -4.47 16.00
N PHE A 216 -1.37 -5.57 15.28
CA PHE A 216 -2.62 -5.88 14.58
C PHE A 216 -3.33 -7.04 15.28
N SER A 217 -4.51 -7.40 14.79
CA SER A 217 -5.22 -8.62 15.23
C SER A 217 -4.43 -9.91 14.96
N PHE A 218 -3.35 -9.82 14.18
CA PHE A 218 -2.41 -10.89 13.83
C PHE A 218 -0.97 -10.47 14.16
N PRO A 219 -0.06 -11.44 14.38
CA PRO A 219 1.36 -11.14 14.53
C PRO A 219 1.96 -10.66 13.19
N THR A 220 2.78 -9.61 13.21
CA THR A 220 3.45 -9.11 11.98
C THR A 220 4.57 -10.02 11.48
N THR A 221 4.95 -11.03 12.26
CA THR A 221 5.85 -12.12 11.89
C THR A 221 5.11 -13.37 11.38
N ILE A 222 3.80 -13.29 11.11
CA ILE A 222 3.02 -14.43 10.62
C ILE A 222 3.48 -14.92 9.24
N THR A 223 3.38 -16.22 8.98
CA THR A 223 3.54 -16.78 7.64
C THR A 223 2.20 -16.91 6.91
N LYS A 224 2.23 -17.02 5.59
CA LYS A 224 1.02 -17.23 4.78
C LYS A 224 0.19 -18.42 5.25
N ASP A 225 0.85 -19.54 5.52
CA ASP A 225 0.17 -20.78 5.95
C ASP A 225 -0.50 -20.59 7.32
N GLN A 226 0.17 -19.93 8.25
CA GLN A 226 -0.40 -19.59 9.56
C GLN A 226 -1.61 -18.65 9.43
N LEU A 227 -1.56 -17.66 8.52
CA LEU A 227 -2.70 -16.80 8.25
C LEU A 227 -3.90 -17.62 7.75
N LEU A 228 -3.69 -18.48 6.75
CA LEU A 228 -4.77 -19.27 6.15
C LEU A 228 -5.32 -20.34 7.10
N GLU A 229 -4.49 -20.86 8.01
CA GLU A 229 -4.96 -21.75 9.08
C GLU A 229 -5.92 -21.03 10.03
N LYS A 230 -5.61 -19.77 10.39
CA LYS A 230 -6.41 -18.99 11.35
C LYS A 230 -7.59 -18.24 10.73
N CYS A 231 -7.50 -17.87 9.45
CA CYS A 231 -8.43 -16.97 8.79
C CYS A 231 -8.61 -17.34 7.31
N SER A 232 -9.00 -18.58 7.00
CA SER A 232 -9.21 -19.00 5.59
C SER A 232 -10.56 -18.56 5.02
N GLU A 233 -11.53 -18.21 5.86
CA GLU A 233 -12.87 -17.88 5.41
C GLU A 233 -12.87 -16.59 4.57
N ASN A 234 -13.45 -16.67 3.37
CA ASN A 234 -13.52 -15.56 2.39
C ASN A 234 -12.16 -15.04 1.90
N ALA A 235 -11.08 -15.79 2.11
CA ALA A 235 -9.76 -15.45 1.61
C ALA A 235 -9.70 -15.66 0.08
N GLU A 236 -9.33 -14.62 -0.66
CA GLU A 236 -8.93 -14.71 -2.06
C GLU A 236 -7.41 -14.85 -2.13
N VAL A 237 -6.93 -15.99 -2.63
CA VAL A 237 -5.49 -16.30 -2.70
C VAL A 237 -4.99 -16.21 -4.13
N ASP A 238 -3.99 -15.37 -4.38
CA ASP A 238 -3.31 -15.23 -5.66
C ASP A 238 -1.79 -15.18 -5.45
N GLY A 239 -1.12 -16.31 -5.70
CA GLY A 239 0.32 -16.45 -5.46
C GLY A 239 0.68 -16.08 -4.01
N LYS A 240 1.54 -15.07 -3.84
CA LYS A 240 1.95 -14.54 -2.53
C LYS A 240 0.96 -13.56 -1.90
N ILE A 241 -0.19 -13.30 -2.52
CA ILE A 241 -1.16 -12.34 -2.05
C ILE A 241 -2.37 -13.08 -1.47
N VAL A 242 -2.84 -12.64 -0.30
CA VAL A 242 -4.10 -13.07 0.30
C VAL A 242 -4.95 -11.83 0.56
N LYS A 243 -6.19 -11.81 0.07
CA LYS A 243 -7.11 -10.67 0.20
C LYS A 243 -8.40 -11.05 0.91
N TYR A 244 -8.95 -10.09 1.63
CA TYR A 244 -10.28 -10.12 2.23
C TYR A 244 -10.94 -8.79 1.90
N SER A 245 -12.06 -8.82 1.19
CA SER A 245 -12.66 -7.61 0.63
C SER A 245 -14.14 -7.52 0.98
N VAL A 246 -14.61 -6.29 1.15
CA VAL A 246 -16.02 -5.92 1.24
C VAL A 246 -16.30 -4.76 0.28
N ASP A 247 -17.41 -4.84 -0.44
CA ASP A 247 -17.85 -3.78 -1.34
C ASP A 247 -18.31 -2.56 -0.55
N SER A 248 -17.96 -1.37 -1.03
CA SER A 248 -18.43 -0.10 -0.48
C SER A 248 -19.93 0.07 -0.76
N GLU A 249 -20.68 0.59 0.21
CA GLU A 249 -22.11 0.89 0.03
C GLU A 249 -22.32 2.26 -0.64
N VAL A 250 -21.32 3.13 -0.57
CA VAL A 250 -21.39 4.53 -1.04
C VAL A 250 -20.64 4.76 -2.34
N TYR A 251 -19.47 4.13 -2.50
CA TYR A 251 -18.54 4.35 -3.61
C TYR A 251 -18.41 3.12 -4.50
N MET A 252 -18.00 3.33 -5.75
CA MET A 252 -17.63 2.21 -6.62
C MET A 252 -16.26 1.67 -6.18
N GLY A 253 -16.24 0.46 -5.65
CA GLY A 253 -15.00 -0.23 -5.26
C GLY A 253 -15.19 -1.10 -4.03
N SER A 254 -14.12 -1.79 -3.66
CA SER A 254 -14.05 -2.60 -2.45
C SER A 254 -12.91 -2.12 -1.55
N SER A 255 -13.03 -2.45 -0.27
CA SER A 255 -12.02 -2.18 0.75
C SER A 255 -11.80 -3.40 1.63
N GLY A 256 -10.71 -3.46 2.38
CA GLY A 256 -10.43 -4.58 3.26
C GLY A 256 -8.94 -4.80 3.47
N TYR A 257 -8.53 -6.06 3.57
CA TYR A 257 -7.16 -6.46 3.84
C TYR A 257 -6.50 -7.05 2.60
N THR A 258 -5.25 -6.70 2.38
CA THR A 258 -4.36 -7.35 1.41
C THR A 258 -3.05 -7.65 2.09
N PHE A 259 -2.78 -8.93 2.29
CA PHE A 259 -1.51 -9.44 2.80
C PHE A 259 -0.64 -9.84 1.61
N GLU A 260 0.63 -9.45 1.65
CA GLU A 260 1.65 -9.83 0.68
C GLU A 260 2.80 -10.51 1.42
N PHE A 261 3.12 -11.71 0.96
CA PHE A 261 4.11 -12.58 1.57
C PHE A 261 5.37 -12.67 0.71
N ASP A 262 6.49 -13.02 1.33
CA ASP A 262 7.70 -13.37 0.60
C ASP A 262 7.54 -14.70 -0.14
N ASP A 263 8.03 -14.76 -1.37
CA ASP A 263 7.86 -15.92 -2.26
C ASP A 263 8.69 -17.14 -1.80
N THR A 264 9.82 -16.90 -1.14
CA THR A 264 10.74 -17.95 -0.70
C THR A 264 10.35 -18.50 0.67
N THR A 265 10.09 -17.61 1.62
CA THR A 265 9.89 -17.97 3.03
C THR A 265 8.44 -17.99 3.46
N GLY A 266 7.54 -17.37 2.68
CA GLY A 266 6.14 -17.19 3.06
C GLY A 266 5.95 -16.22 4.23
N GLN A 267 6.99 -15.49 4.65
CA GLN A 267 6.93 -14.48 5.70
C GLN A 267 6.05 -13.31 5.26
N LEU A 268 5.20 -12.78 6.14
CA LEU A 268 4.52 -11.52 5.87
C LEU A 268 5.54 -10.44 5.55
N LYS A 269 5.45 -9.86 4.36
CA LYS A 269 6.28 -8.73 3.93
C LYS A 269 5.53 -7.42 4.09
N GLU A 270 4.25 -7.42 3.77
CA GLU A 270 3.42 -6.23 3.81
C GLU A 270 1.95 -6.59 4.09
N VAL A 271 1.29 -5.73 4.86
CA VAL A 271 -0.17 -5.72 4.95
C VAL A 271 -0.69 -4.34 4.60
N ARG A 272 -1.73 -4.31 3.76
CA ARG A 272 -2.49 -3.12 3.39
C ARG A 272 -3.92 -3.29 3.91
N ILE A 273 -4.42 -2.29 4.61
CA ILE A 273 -5.77 -2.24 5.14
C ILE A 273 -6.41 -0.97 4.59
N SER A 274 -7.53 -1.09 3.88
CA SER A 274 -8.28 0.03 3.35
C SER A 274 -9.67 0.08 3.94
N TRP A 275 -10.25 1.27 3.97
CA TRP A 275 -11.62 1.55 4.38
C TRP A 275 -12.34 2.50 3.44
N LEU A 276 -13.52 2.07 3.02
CA LEU A 276 -14.50 2.84 2.27
C LEU A 276 -15.87 2.63 2.94
N PRO A 277 -16.68 3.69 3.10
CA PRO A 277 -18.02 3.60 3.67
C PRO A 277 -19.03 2.96 2.72
#